data_AF-A0AAN1GVS6-F1
#
_entry.id   AF-A0AAN1GVS6-F1
#
_cell.length_a   1.000
_cell.length_b   1.000
_cell.length_c   1.000
_cell.angle_alpha   90.00
_cell.angle_beta   90.00
_cell.angle_gamma   90.00
#
_symmetry.space_group_name_H-M   'P 1'
#
loop_
_entity.id
_entity.type
_entity.pdbx_description
1 polymer ?
#
loop_
_entity_poly.entity_id
_entity_poly.type
_entity_poly.pdbx_seq_one_letter_code
_entity_poly.pdbx_strand_id
1 'polypeptide(L)'
;MPDFTAHRHPVLAVRCPDCRRAPGNWCRRPSGHMASDFHASRKAEADREFIDQHGPDASIERVGDGWAVDPRGRVGIRPRPEPSAPS
;
A
#
# COMPACT_ATOMS: atom_id res chain seq x y z
N MET A 1 -2.47 8.09 -13.77
CA MET A 1 -2.78 7.00 -12.83
C MET A 1 -1.50 6.64 -12.09
N PRO A 2 -1.51 6.54 -10.75
CA PRO A 2 -0.34 6.14 -9.98
C PRO A 2 0.14 4.74 -10.39
N ASP A 3 1.45 4.50 -10.33
CA ASP A 3 2.02 3.16 -10.45
C ASP A 3 2.54 2.73 -9.08
N PHE A 4 1.80 1.84 -8.42
CA PHE A 4 2.10 1.32 -7.10
C PHE A 4 3.28 0.34 -7.08
N THR A 5 3.76 -0.09 -8.26
CA THR A 5 4.85 -1.05 -8.43
C THR A 5 6.18 -0.40 -8.83
N ALA A 6 6.15 0.85 -9.30
CA ALA A 6 7.33 1.58 -9.79
C ALA A 6 8.31 2.05 -8.71
N HIS A 7 7.97 1.92 -7.43
CA HIS A 7 8.72 2.52 -6.34
C HIS A 7 9.07 1.53 -5.23
N ARG A 8 10.04 1.92 -4.38
CA ARG A 8 10.48 1.11 -3.24
C ARG A 8 9.36 0.79 -2.24
N HIS A 9 8.31 1.60 -2.20
CA HIS A 9 7.14 1.39 -1.35
C HIS A 9 5.87 1.90 -2.08
N PRO A 10 4.74 1.18 -2.07
CA PRO A 10 3.53 1.56 -2.80
C PRO A 10 2.98 2.94 -2.43
N VAL A 11 3.06 3.32 -1.15
CA VAL A 11 2.69 4.66 -0.66
C VAL A 11 3.43 5.80 -1.37
N LEU A 12 4.57 5.53 -2.00
CA LEU A 12 5.29 6.52 -2.80
C LEU A 12 4.65 6.79 -4.17
N ALA A 13 3.67 6.01 -4.62
CA ALA A 13 3.00 6.21 -5.92
C ALA A 13 2.20 7.52 -5.97
N VAL A 14 1.77 8.04 -4.82
CA VAL A 14 0.97 9.26 -4.71
C VAL A 14 1.78 10.43 -4.15
N ARG A 15 1.32 11.64 -4.43
CA ARG A 15 1.84 12.87 -3.80
C ARG A 15 1.37 12.92 -2.34
N CYS A 16 2.24 13.37 -1.43
CA CYS A 16 1.81 13.59 -0.05
C CYS A 16 0.90 14.83 0.06
N PRO A 17 -0.31 14.76 0.62
CA PRO A 17 -1.17 15.93 0.80
C PRO A 17 -0.55 16.99 1.73
N ASP A 18 0.15 16.56 2.79
CA ASP A 18 0.64 17.49 3.82
C ASP A 18 1.91 18.24 3.40
N CYS A 19 2.90 17.54 2.81
CA CYS A 19 4.19 18.13 2.45
C CYS A 19 4.39 18.30 0.94
N ARG A 20 3.37 17.94 0.13
CA ARG A 20 3.34 18.03 -1.33
C ARG A 20 4.49 17.35 -2.06
N ARG A 21 5.25 16.47 -1.39
CA ARG A 21 6.37 15.76 -2.00
C ARG A 21 5.87 14.87 -3.13
N ALA A 22 6.58 14.92 -4.25
CA ALA A 22 6.25 14.15 -5.45
C ALA A 22 6.27 12.63 -5.19
N PRO A 23 5.64 11.83 -6.07
CA PRO A 23 5.82 10.39 -6.11
C PRO A 23 7.31 9.98 -6.11
N GLY A 24 7.59 8.78 -5.60
CA GLY A 24 8.95 8.23 -5.45
C GLY A 24 9.81 8.87 -4.35
N ASN A 25 9.42 10.03 -3.82
CA ASN A 25 10.19 10.77 -2.83
C ASN A 25 9.63 10.57 -1.42
N TRP A 26 10.50 10.26 -0.46
CA TRP A 26 10.14 10.15 0.96
C TRP A 26 9.59 11.45 1.53
N CYS A 27 8.65 11.32 2.49
CA CYS A 27 8.21 12.46 3.29
C CYS A 27 9.39 12.99 4.10
N ARG A 28 9.55 14.32 4.12
CA ARG A 28 10.57 15.00 4.91
C ARG A 28 9.90 15.65 6.11
N ARG A 29 10.47 15.45 7.30
CA ARG A 29 10.05 16.19 8.50
C ARG A 29 10.51 17.65 8.41
N PRO A 30 9.83 18.61 9.06
CA PRO A 30 10.26 20.01 9.13
C PRO A 30 11.72 20.13 9.63
N SER A 31 12.14 19.23 10.50
CA SER A 31 13.51 19.14 11.05
C SER A 31 14.57 18.66 10.04
N GLY A 32 14.23 18.37 8.78
CA GLY A 32 15.17 17.95 7.74
C GLY A 32 15.60 16.48 7.79
N HIS A 33 15.31 15.77 8.90
CA HIS A 33 15.62 14.35 9.05
C HIS A 33 14.68 13.48 8.21
N MET A 34 15.21 12.36 7.70
CA MET A 34 14.43 11.36 6.98
C MET A 34 13.38 10.80 7.95
N ALA A 35 12.11 10.88 7.58
CA ALA A 35 11.08 10.25 8.40
C ALA A 35 11.26 8.74 8.28
N SER A 36 11.30 8.01 9.39
CA SER A 36 11.27 6.54 9.39
C SER A 36 9.99 5.98 8.78
N ASP A 37 8.99 6.84 8.54
CA ASP A 37 7.66 6.49 8.06
C ASP A 37 7.04 7.63 7.23
N PHE A 38 6.00 7.32 6.46
CA PHE A 38 5.21 8.28 5.69
C PHE A 38 4.20 9.02 6.57
N HIS A 39 3.81 10.24 6.17
CA HIS A 39 2.66 10.90 6.80
C HIS A 39 1.40 10.07 6.63
N ALA A 40 0.56 10.03 7.66
CA ALA A 40 -0.69 9.26 7.66
C ALA A 40 -1.60 9.65 6.48
N SER A 41 -1.69 10.95 6.16
CA SER A 41 -2.48 11.43 5.02
C SER A 41 -1.97 10.87 3.68
N ARG A 42 -0.66 10.63 3.53
CA ARG A 42 -0.13 9.99 2.31
C ARG A 42 -0.50 8.52 2.22
N LYS A 43 -0.53 7.80 3.35
CA LYS A 43 -0.96 6.40 3.39
C LYS A 43 -2.43 6.30 3.01
N ALA A 44 -3.29 7.10 3.64
CA ALA A 44 -4.71 7.15 3.33
C ALA A 44 -4.99 7.54 1.86
N GLU A 45 -4.23 8.49 1.32
CA GLU A 45 -4.31 8.85 -0.10
C GLU A 45 -3.90 7.69 -1.00
N ALA A 46 -2.80 7.00 -0.68
CA ALA A 46 -2.34 5.84 -1.43
C ALA A 46 -3.38 4.71 -1.40
N ASP A 47 -3.99 4.45 -0.24
CA ASP A 47 -5.04 3.44 -0.09
C ASP A 47 -6.27 3.81 -0.92
N ARG A 48 -6.71 5.07 -0.87
CA ARG A 48 -7.86 5.55 -1.65
C ARG A 48 -7.63 5.40 -3.15
N GLU A 49 -6.48 5.87 -3.65
CA GLU A 49 -6.14 5.78 -5.08
C GLU A 49 -5.95 4.31 -5.51
N PHE A 50 -5.42 3.45 -4.64
CA PHE A 50 -5.27 2.03 -4.91
C PHE A 50 -6.63 1.34 -5.05
N ILE A 51 -7.56 1.60 -4.12
CA ILE A 51 -8.93 1.06 -4.15
C ILE A 51 -9.70 1.57 -5.37
N ASP A 52 -9.57 2.86 -5.70
CA ASP A 52 -10.21 3.45 -6.88
C ASP A 52 -9.71 2.80 -8.18
N GLN A 53 -8.40 2.51 -8.26
CA GLN A 53 -7.77 1.92 -9.43
C GLN A 53 -7.99 0.40 -9.56
N HIS A 54 -7.88 -0.35 -8.46
CA HIS A 54 -7.80 -1.81 -8.48
C HIS A 54 -9.01 -2.50 -7.86
N GLY A 55 -9.87 -1.74 -7.16
CA GLY A 55 -10.99 -2.25 -6.39
C GLY A 55 -10.63 -2.56 -4.93
N PRO A 56 -11.64 -2.63 -4.05
CA PRO A 56 -11.43 -2.84 -2.61
C PRO A 56 -10.91 -4.25 -2.27
N ASP A 57 -11.12 -5.21 -3.16
CA ASP A 57 -10.67 -6.58 -2.97
C ASP A 57 -9.21 -6.79 -3.41
N ALA A 58 -8.63 -5.85 -4.16
CA ALA A 58 -7.26 -5.99 -4.63
C ALA A 58 -6.25 -5.91 -3.46
N SER A 59 -5.12 -6.58 -3.61
CA SER A 59 -4.00 -6.49 -2.68
C SER A 59 -2.70 -6.21 -3.41
N ILE A 60 -1.76 -5.55 -2.74
CA ILE A 60 -0.40 -5.35 -3.24
C ILE A 60 0.59 -6.06 -2.32
N GLU A 61 1.43 -6.89 -2.91
CA GLU A 61 2.34 -7.76 -2.17
C GLU A 61 3.79 -7.56 -2.62
N ARG A 62 4.72 -7.78 -1.68
CA ARG A 62 6.15 -7.70 -1.98
C ARG A 62 6.57 -8.98 -2.69
N VAL A 63 7.06 -8.86 -3.92
CA VAL A 63 7.54 -9.99 -4.74
C VAL A 63 9.01 -9.73 -5.09
N GLY A 64 9.90 -10.48 -4.44
CA GLY A 64 11.34 -10.23 -4.52
C GLY A 64 11.71 -8.83 -4.03
N ASP A 65 12.35 -8.05 -4.91
CA ASP A 65 12.71 -6.65 -4.65
C ASP A 65 11.64 -5.64 -5.09
N GLY A 66 10.56 -6.11 -5.71
CA GLY A 66 9.47 -5.29 -6.24
C GLY A 66 8.14 -5.52 -5.54
N TRP A 67 7.10 -5.03 -6.20
CA TRP A 67 5.71 -5.14 -5.76
C TRP A 67 4.86 -5.68 -6.91
N ALA A 68 3.88 -6.51 -6.58
CA ALA A 68 2.89 -7.00 -7.53
C ALA A 68 1.49 -6.76 -6.99
N VAL A 69 0.57 -6.33 -7.87
CA VAL A 69 -0.85 -6.20 -7.54
C VAL A 69 -1.55 -7.50 -7.87
N ASP A 70 -2.22 -8.08 -6.88
CA ASP A 70 -3.18 -9.16 -7.05
C ASP A 70 -4.60 -8.56 -7.08
N PRO A 71 -5.26 -8.49 -8.25
CA PRO A 71 -6.60 -7.93 -8.37
C PRO A 71 -7.69 -8.77 -7.70
N ARG A 72 -7.40 -10.02 -7.31
CA ARG A 72 -8.36 -10.89 -6.62
C ARG A 72 -8.23 -10.82 -5.09
N GLY A 73 -7.25 -10.04 -4.62
CA GLY A 73 -6.86 -10.05 -3.23
C GLY A 73 -6.23 -11.37 -2.83
N ARG A 74 -5.58 -11.37 -1.67
CA ARG A 74 -5.06 -12.61 -1.10
C ARG A 74 -6.21 -13.59 -0.84
N VAL A 75 -6.35 -14.61 -1.69
CA VAL A 75 -7.18 -15.80 -1.46
C VAL A 75 -6.54 -16.65 -0.36
N GLY A 76 -6.58 -16.18 0.89
CA GLY A 76 -5.80 -16.81 1.96
C GLY A 76 -6.06 -16.36 3.39
N ILE A 77 -7.04 -15.49 3.64
CA ILE A 77 -7.53 -15.22 5.01
C ILE A 77 -9.07 -15.32 5.04
N ARG A 78 -9.62 -16.43 4.54
CA ARG A 78 -10.80 -16.98 5.23
C ARG A 78 -10.22 -17.73 6.42
N PRO A 79 -10.72 -17.53 7.67
CA PRO A 79 -10.42 -18.50 8.72
C PRO A 79 -10.78 -19.87 8.16
N ARG A 80 -9.84 -20.81 8.21
CA ARG A 80 -10.12 -22.22 7.92
C ARG A 80 -11.30 -22.58 8.82
N PRO A 81 -12.48 -22.99 8.29
CA PRO A 81 -13.49 -23.58 9.15
C PRO A 81 -12.79 -24.74 9.86
N GLU A 82 -12.76 -24.67 11.19
CA GLU A 82 -12.18 -25.72 12.02
C GLU A 82 -12.79 -27.05 11.55
N PRO A 83 -11.99 -28.11 11.34
CA PRO A 83 -12.57 -29.40 11.02
C PRO A 83 -13.51 -29.76 12.17
N SER A 84 -14.81 -29.82 11.88
CA SER A 84 -15.83 -30.20 12.86
C SER A 84 -15.43 -31.54 13.44
N ALA A 85 -15.13 -31.56 14.74
CA ALA A 85 -14.82 -32.77 15.46
C ALA A 85 -16.03 -33.72 15.36
N PRO A 86 -15.84 -35.00 15.02
CA PRO A 86 -16.94 -35.97 15.05
C PRO A 86 -17.35 -36.22 16.51
N SER A 87 -18.66 -36.26 16.76
CA SER A 87 -19.27 -36.84 17.97
C SER A 87 -19.81 -38.23 17.67
#